data_AF-B0X9J5-F1
#
_entry.id   AF-B0X9J5-F1
#
_cell.length_a   1.000
_cell.length_b   1.000
_cell.length_c   1.000
_cell.angle_alpha   90.00
_cell.angle_beta   90.00
_cell.angle_gamma   90.00
#
_symmetry.space_group_name_H-M   'P 1'
#
loop_
_entity.id
_entity.type
_entity.pdbx_description
1 polymer ?
#
loop_
_entity_poly.entity_id
_entity_poly.type
_entity_poly.pdbx_seq_one_letter_code
_entity_poly.pdbx_strand_id
1 'polypeptide(L)'
;MFSFRMTVLKILHNHIDGCVSDLGIKDFDKRELLADAGRQPAPSESFVKILHCLFLSADFVSCDGTVQGDNFAAFIADGHNNMDQLPAALKSCVDGLKGTPEERSFQLYRCMFGQHKFEM
;
A
#
# COMPACT_ATOMS: atom_id res chain seq x y z
N MET A 1 7.08 11.43 -7.73
CA MET A 1 5.73 10.88 -7.48
C MET A 1 5.77 9.41 -7.85
N PHE A 2 5.45 8.51 -6.91
CA PHE A 2 5.31 7.07 -7.20
C PHE A 2 4.25 6.92 -8.30
N SER A 3 4.63 6.40 -9.47
CA SER A 3 3.77 6.40 -10.66
C SER A 3 3.57 4.97 -11.12
N PHE A 4 2.39 4.42 -10.82
CA PHE A 4 2.01 3.08 -11.27
C PHE A 4 1.56 3.11 -12.73
N ARG A 5 1.82 2.02 -13.45
CA ARG A 5 1.24 1.82 -14.78
C ARG A 5 -0.28 1.67 -14.70
N MET A 6 -0.98 2.08 -15.76
CA MET A 6 -2.46 2.03 -15.83
C MET A 6 -3.07 0.66 -15.55
N THR A 7 -2.36 -0.43 -15.87
CA THR A 7 -2.82 -1.81 -15.61
C THR A 7 -2.82 -2.13 -14.11
N VAL A 8 -1.78 -1.70 -13.41
CA VAL A 8 -1.62 -1.88 -11.96
C VAL A 8 -2.68 -1.11 -11.19
N LEU A 9 -2.94 0.13 -11.62
CA LEU A 9 -4.03 0.96 -11.08
C LEU A 9 -5.40 0.31 -11.18
N LYS A 10 -5.70 -0.35 -12.31
CA LYS A 10 -6.98 -1.06 -12.49
C LYS A 10 -7.13 -2.26 -11.55
N ILE A 11 -6.04 -3.00 -11.33
CA ILE A 11 -6.03 -4.14 -10.40
C ILE A 11 -6.29 -3.65 -8.97
N LEU A 12 -5.58 -2.59 -8.55
CA LEU A 12 -5.79 -1.97 -7.24
C LEU A 12 -7.22 -1.45 -7.06
N HIS A 13 -7.80 -0.80 -8.07
CA HIS A 13 -9.19 -0.31 -7.99
C HIS A 13 -10.20 -1.44 -7.74
N ASN A 14 -10.08 -2.57 -8.44
CA ASN A 14 -10.98 -3.70 -8.23
C ASN A 14 -10.94 -4.24 -6.79
N HIS A 15 -9.74 -4.29 -6.19
CA HIS A 15 -9.59 -4.69 -4.80
C HIS A 15 -10.14 -3.65 -3.81
N ILE A 16 -9.94 -2.35 -4.09
CA ILE A 16 -10.49 -1.26 -3.28
C ILE A 16 -12.01 -1.31 -3.26
N ASP A 17 -12.66 -1.47 -4.42
CA ASP A 17 -14.12 -1.55 -4.52
C ASP A 17 -14.69 -2.73 -3.70
N GLY A 18 -14.03 -3.89 -3.78
CA GLY A 18 -14.35 -5.06 -2.95
C GLY A 18 -14.23 -4.76 -1.46
N CYS A 19 -13.10 -4.18 -1.04
CA CYS A 19 -12.84 -3.84 0.35
C CYS A 19 -13.82 -2.80 0.92
N VAL A 20 -14.18 -1.78 0.14
CA VAL A 20 -15.17 -0.77 0.55
C VAL A 20 -16.54 -1.42 0.75
N SER A 21 -16.94 -2.31 -0.17
CA SER A 21 -18.19 -3.07 -0.08
C SER A 21 -18.21 -3.97 1.16
N ASP A 22 -17.17 -4.77 1.37
CA ASP A 22 -17.09 -5.75 2.46
C ASP A 22 -17.03 -5.07 3.84
N LEU A 23 -16.37 -3.92 3.93
CA LEU A 23 -16.30 -3.11 5.15
C LEU A 23 -17.56 -2.25 5.39
N GLY A 24 -18.51 -2.23 4.44
CA GLY A 24 -19.74 -1.45 4.54
C GLY A 24 -19.51 0.07 4.58
N ILE A 25 -18.40 0.55 3.99
CA ILE A 25 -18.01 1.96 4.02
C ILE A 25 -18.82 2.70 2.96
N LYS A 26 -19.85 3.42 3.42
CA LYS A 26 -20.65 4.33 2.61
C LYS A 26 -19.88 5.64 2.54
N ASP A 27 -19.62 6.15 1.34
CA ASP A 27 -18.87 7.39 1.10
C ASP A 27 -17.34 7.26 1.28
N PHE A 28 -16.73 6.19 0.75
CA PHE A 28 -15.31 6.24 0.34
C PHE A 28 -15.22 7.18 -0.86
N ASP A 29 -15.31 8.47 -0.56
CA ASP A 29 -15.44 9.52 -1.55
C ASP A 29 -14.15 9.55 -2.40
N LYS A 30 -14.30 9.86 -3.69
CA LYS A 30 -13.23 9.92 -4.71
C LYS A 30 -12.01 10.80 -4.34
N ARG A 31 -12.03 11.44 -3.17
CA ARG A 31 -10.96 12.25 -2.60
C ARG A 31 -9.90 11.44 -1.85
N GLU A 32 -10.18 10.26 -1.32
CA GLU A 32 -9.12 9.39 -0.72
C GLU A 32 -8.30 8.65 -1.80
N LEU A 33 -8.82 8.56 -3.03
CA LEU A 33 -8.04 8.26 -4.24
C LEU A 33 -6.96 9.33 -4.54
N LEU A 34 -7.06 10.54 -3.94
CA LEU A 34 -5.98 11.55 -3.97
C LEU A 34 -4.88 11.29 -2.93
N ALA A 35 -4.80 10.07 -2.38
CA ALA A 35 -3.58 9.52 -1.80
C ALA A 35 -2.36 9.56 -2.74
N ASP A 36 -2.55 10.03 -3.99
CA ASP A 36 -1.61 10.51 -5.02
C ASP A 36 -0.34 11.25 -4.55
N ALA A 37 -0.20 11.63 -3.28
CA ALA A 37 1.03 12.25 -2.79
C ALA A 37 1.77 11.46 -1.68
N GLY A 38 1.20 10.39 -1.12
CA GLY A 38 1.79 9.73 0.07
C GLY A 38 1.92 10.66 1.30
N ARG A 39 1.26 11.82 1.27
CA ARG A 39 1.38 12.92 2.24
C ARG A 39 0.13 13.11 3.09
N GLN A 40 -0.49 12.03 3.56
CA GLN A 40 -1.52 12.13 4.60
C GLN A 40 -0.86 12.01 5.99
N PRO A 41 -0.81 13.09 6.80
CA PRO A 41 -0.17 13.06 8.10
C PRO A 41 -0.93 12.22 9.14
N ALA A 42 -2.25 12.11 9.01
CA ALA A 42 -3.10 11.21 9.81
C ALA A 42 -4.19 10.62 8.89
N PRO A 43 -4.18 9.31 8.63
CA PRO A 43 -5.23 8.66 7.84
C PRO A 43 -6.52 8.61 8.66
N SER A 44 -7.67 8.59 7.99
CA SER A 44 -8.93 8.21 8.62
C SER A 44 -8.88 6.73 9.05
N GLU A 45 -9.63 6.34 10.07
CA GLU A 45 -9.72 4.92 10.46
C GLU A 45 -10.20 4.04 9.29
N SER A 46 -11.15 4.54 8.50
CA SER A 46 -11.65 3.91 7.29
C SER A 46 -10.54 3.67 6.26
N PHE A 47 -9.67 4.66 6.04
CA PHE A 47 -8.54 4.53 5.11
C PHE A 47 -7.58 3.43 5.55
N VAL A 48 -7.23 3.37 6.84
CA VAL A 48 -6.33 2.33 7.36
C VAL A 48 -6.94 0.94 7.14
N LYS A 49 -8.24 0.76 7.41
CA LYS A 49 -8.94 -0.51 7.19
C LYS A 49 -9.00 -0.91 5.72
N ILE A 50 -9.29 0.03 4.82
CA ILE A 50 -9.33 -0.22 3.37
C ILE A 50 -7.93 -0.59 2.85
N LEU A 51 -6.90 0.15 3.26
CA LEU A 51 -5.52 -0.13 2.88
C LEU A 51 -5.08 -1.52 3.36
N HIS A 52 -5.41 -1.88 4.60
CA HIS A 52 -5.10 -3.22 5.11
C HIS A 52 -5.84 -4.31 4.31
N CYS A 53 -7.13 -4.11 4.04
CA CYS A 53 -7.90 -5.03 3.21
C CYS A 53 -7.33 -5.17 1.79
N LEU A 54 -6.86 -4.07 1.20
CA LEU A 54 -6.18 -4.08 -0.10
C LEU A 54 -4.90 -4.91 -0.05
N PHE A 55 -4.08 -4.74 0.98
CA PHE A 55 -2.83 -5.49 1.14
C PHE A 55 -3.08 -6.98 1.36
N LEU A 56 -4.15 -7.35 2.07
CA LEU A 56 -4.59 -8.74 2.20
C LEU A 56 -5.07 -9.30 0.86
N SER A 57 -5.91 -8.56 0.15
CA SER A 57 -6.49 -8.99 -1.13
C SER A 57 -5.45 -9.16 -2.24
N ALA A 58 -4.37 -8.38 -2.18
CA ALA A 58 -3.24 -8.45 -3.09
C ALA A 58 -2.12 -9.40 -2.63
N ASP A 59 -2.31 -10.11 -1.51
CA ASP A 59 -1.33 -11.03 -0.91
C ASP A 59 0.03 -10.35 -0.63
N PHE A 60 0.00 -9.07 -0.23
CA PHE A 60 1.18 -8.32 0.22
C PHE A 60 1.44 -8.48 1.71
N VAL A 61 0.38 -8.76 2.47
CA VAL A 61 0.46 -9.06 3.89
C VAL A 61 -0.46 -10.24 4.21
N SER A 62 -0.12 -11.02 5.23
CA SER A 62 -1.01 -12.02 5.81
C SER A 62 -1.90 -11.42 6.90
N CYS A 63 -2.89 -12.17 7.37
CA CYS A 63 -3.86 -11.73 8.40
C CYS A 63 -3.21 -11.31 9.73
N ASP A 64 -2.00 -11.79 10.04
CA ASP A 64 -1.21 -11.40 11.21
C ASP A 64 -0.35 -10.13 10.99
N GLY A 65 -0.44 -9.53 9.80
CA GLY A 65 0.32 -8.35 9.38
C GLY A 65 1.76 -8.65 8.96
N THR A 66 2.13 -9.92 8.75
CA THR A 66 3.44 -10.28 8.19
C THR A 66 3.49 -9.91 6.71
N VAL A 67 4.57 -9.24 6.29
CA VAL A 67 4.73 -8.73 4.92
C VAL A 67 5.27 -9.82 4.01
N GLN A 68 4.55 -10.10 2.93
CA GLN A 68 4.94 -11.01 1.86
C GLN A 68 5.83 -10.26 0.86
N GLY A 69 7.12 -10.19 1.19
CA GLY A 69 8.07 -9.32 0.50
C GLY A 69 8.20 -9.57 -1.00
N ASP A 70 8.10 -10.83 -1.45
CA ASP A 70 8.25 -11.20 -2.86
C ASP A 70 7.08 -10.69 -3.72
N ASN A 71 5.84 -10.85 -3.25
CA ASN A 71 4.64 -10.37 -3.94
C ASN A 71 4.62 -8.84 -4.00
N PHE A 72 4.93 -8.20 -2.86
CA PHE A 72 5.04 -6.75 -2.80
C PHE A 72 6.14 -6.23 -3.73
N ALA A 73 7.28 -6.93 -3.80
CA ALA A 73 8.38 -6.54 -4.67
C ALA A 73 8.04 -6.68 -6.15
N ALA A 74 7.38 -7.77 -6.54
CA ALA A 74 6.90 -7.97 -7.90
C ALA A 74 5.92 -6.87 -8.33
N PHE A 75 5.06 -6.42 -7.42
CA PHE A 75 4.14 -5.31 -7.66
C PHE A 75 4.86 -3.98 -7.87
N ILE A 76 5.85 -3.64 -7.02
CA ILE A 76 6.62 -2.40 -7.16
C ILE A 76 7.50 -2.43 -8.43
N ALA A 77 8.01 -3.59 -8.83
CA ALA A 77 8.84 -3.75 -10.02
C ALA A 77 8.13 -3.32 -11.31
N ASP A 78 6.81 -3.40 -11.37
CA ASP A 78 6.05 -2.95 -12.54
C ASP A 78 5.87 -1.42 -12.54
N GLY A 79 6.81 -0.74 -13.20
CA GLY A 79 6.75 0.70 -13.44
C GLY A 79 7.67 1.58 -12.59
N HIS A 80 8.67 1.00 -11.92
CA HIS A 80 9.62 1.75 -11.09
C HIS A 80 11.09 1.44 -11.46
N ASN A 81 11.99 2.40 -11.19
CA ASN A 81 13.44 2.26 -11.41
C ASN A 81 14.16 1.78 -10.14
N ASN A 82 15.46 1.48 -10.24
CA ASN A 82 16.35 1.15 -9.10
C ASN A 82 15.87 -0.04 -8.24
N MET A 83 15.37 -1.08 -8.91
CA MET A 83 14.82 -2.27 -8.26
C MET A 83 15.86 -3.07 -7.44
N ASP A 84 17.15 -2.87 -7.71
CA ASP A 84 18.25 -3.41 -6.91
C ASP A 84 18.26 -2.88 -5.46
N GLN A 85 17.72 -1.68 -5.22
CA GLN A 85 17.62 -1.08 -3.90
C GLN A 85 16.34 -1.48 -3.15
N LEU A 86 15.38 -2.10 -3.85
CA LEU A 86 14.08 -2.44 -3.28
C LEU A 86 14.19 -3.38 -2.07
N PRO A 87 14.98 -4.48 -2.09
CA PRO A 87 15.06 -5.37 -0.94
C PRO A 87 15.54 -4.67 0.33
N ALA A 88 16.54 -3.78 0.20
CA ALA A 88 17.08 -3.03 1.33
C ALA A 88 16.07 -2.00 1.86
N ALA A 89 15.37 -1.29 0.97
CA ALA A 89 14.33 -0.34 1.36
C ALA A 89 13.14 -1.02 2.03
N LEU A 90 12.66 -2.13 1.44
CA LEU A 90 11.57 -2.92 2.00
C LEU A 90 11.94 -3.46 3.38
N LYS A 91 13.14 -4.04 3.52
CA LYS A 91 13.64 -4.50 4.82
C LYS A 91 13.66 -3.37 5.85
N SER A 92 14.20 -2.21 5.49
CA SER A 92 14.23 -1.04 6.37
C SER A 92 12.83 -0.58 6.80
N CYS A 93 11.83 -0.68 5.92
CA CYS A 93 10.46 -0.34 6.25
C CYS A 93 9.80 -1.39 7.15
N VAL A 94 10.06 -2.68 6.91
CA VAL A 94 9.49 -3.81 7.67
C VAL A 94 10.04 -3.88 9.09
N ASP A 95 11.34 -3.67 9.27
CA ASP A 95 12.01 -3.75 10.59
C ASP A 95 11.47 -2.72 11.59
N GLY A 96 10.85 -1.63 11.11
CA GLY A 96 10.31 -0.55 11.92
C GLY A 96 8.82 -0.67 12.29
N LEU A 97 8.09 -1.65 11.73
CA LEU A 97 6.64 -1.72 11.86
C LEU A 97 6.21 -2.14 13.27
N LYS A 98 5.21 -1.45 13.84
CA LYS A 98 4.66 -1.74 15.17
C LYS A 98 3.14 -1.58 15.19
N GLY A 99 2.48 -2.19 16.18
CA GLY A 99 1.04 -2.03 16.40
C GLY A 99 0.20 -3.16 15.80
N THR A 100 -1.07 -2.89 15.51
CA THR A 100 -2.01 -3.84 14.90
C THR A 100 -1.65 -4.13 13.43
N PRO A 101 -2.17 -5.21 12.82
CA PRO A 101 -1.96 -5.50 11.40
C PRO A 101 -2.31 -4.33 10.47
N GLU A 102 -3.38 -3.60 10.79
CA GLU A 102 -3.82 -2.41 10.06
C GLU A 102 -2.80 -1.26 10.19
N GLU A 103 -2.34 -0.98 11.41
CA GLU A 103 -1.33 0.04 11.68
C GLU A 103 -0.01 -0.29 10.97
N ARG A 104 0.41 -1.55 10.98
CA ARG A 104 1.61 -2.03 10.27
C ARG A 104 1.49 -1.86 8.76
N SER A 105 0.31 -2.14 8.19
CA SER A 105 0.05 -1.96 6.75
C SER A 105 0.14 -0.49 6.34
N PHE A 106 -0.42 0.41 7.15
CA PHE A 106 -0.32 1.84 6.91
C PHE A 106 1.11 2.39 7.06
N GLN A 107 1.85 1.92 8.07
CA GLN A 107 3.26 2.29 8.25
C GLN A 107 4.12 1.81 7.08
N LEU A 108 3.90 0.58 6.58
CA LEU A 108 4.57 0.06 5.38
C LEU A 108 4.29 0.93 4.16
N TYR A 109 3.01 1.24 3.90
CA TYR A 109 2.59 2.13 2.82
C TYR A 109 3.31 3.49 2.90
N ARG A 110 3.28 4.16 4.06
CA ARG A 110 3.94 5.45 4.25
C ARG A 110 5.45 5.38 4.04
N CYS A 111 6.09 4.34 4.58
CA CYS A 111 7.53 4.19 4.47
C CYS A 111 7.96 3.99 3.01
N MET A 112 7.29 3.10 2.28
CA MET A 112 7.59 2.79 0.88
C MET A 112 7.28 3.96 -0.06
N PHE A 113 6.14 4.64 0.10
CA PHE A 113 5.82 5.84 -0.69
C PHE A 113 6.74 7.03 -0.38
N GLY A 114 7.32 7.08 0.82
CA GLY A 114 8.37 8.04 1.18
C GLY A 114 9.74 7.72 0.57
N GLN A 115 9.94 6.53 -0.01
CA GLN A 115 11.16 6.19 -0.73
C GLN A 115 11.10 6.81 -2.14
N HIS A 116 11.58 8.05 -2.27
CA HIS A 116 11.74 8.74 -3.56
C HIS A 116 12.75 8.06 -4.53
N LYS A 117 13.28 6.89 -4.16
CA LYS A 117 14.32 6.15 -4.87
C LYS A 117 13.80 5.33 -6.05
N PHE A 118 12.49 5.08 -6.07
CA PHE A 118 11.84 4.20 -7.04
C PHE A 118 11.06 4.96 -8.11
N GLU A 119 11.01 6.29 -8.03
CA GLU A 119 10.30 7.14 -9.01
C GLU A 119 10.85 6.93 -10.44
N MET A 120 9.97 7.02 -11.45
CA MET A 120 10.34 6.91 -12.87
C MET A 120 11.18 8.10 -13.35
#